data_AF-A0A7J4I2Z6-F1
#
_entry.id   AF-A0A7J4I2Z6-F1
#
_cell.length_a   1.000
_cell.length_b   1.000
_cell.length_c   1.000
_cell.angle_alpha   90.00
_cell.angle_beta   90.00
_cell.angle_gamma   90.00
#
_symmetry.space_group_name_H-M   'P 1'
#
loop_
_entity.id
_entity.type
_entity.pdbx_description
1 polymer ?
#
loop_
_entity_poly.entity_id
_entity_poly.type
_entity_poly.pdbx_seq_one_letter_code
_entity_poly.pdbx_strand_id
1 'polypeptide(L)' 'MGLRSLIERMRRILLVSSKPDKNEYRQTVKITGLGFVVIGVIGFVIFMIVQLIGGL' A
#
# COMPACT_ATOMS: atom_id res chain seq x y z
N MET A 1 -17.16 18.85 -22.91
CA MET A 1 -17.21 17.50 -22.30
C MET A 1 -17.71 17.66 -20.88
N GLY A 2 -18.97 17.33 -20.60
CA GLY A 2 -19.61 17.66 -19.32
C GLY A 2 -19.30 16.66 -18.20
N LEU A 3 -19.36 17.12 -16.94
CA LEU A 3 -19.16 16.29 -15.75
C LEU A 3 -20.05 15.02 -15.72
N ARG A 4 -21.26 15.10 -16.29
CA ARG A 4 -22.20 13.96 -16.36
C ARG A 4 -21.62 12.76 -17.12
N SER A 5 -20.88 12.98 -18.20
CA SER A 5 -20.30 11.88 -18.98
C SER A 5 -19.07 11.25 -18.30
N LEU A 6 -18.39 11.98 -17.41
CA LEU A 6 -17.29 11.47 -16.61
C LEU A 6 -17.79 10.49 -15.54
N ILE A 7 -18.88 10.86 -14.86
CA ILE A 7 -19.52 10.02 -13.83
C ILE A 7 -20.04 8.72 -14.45
N GLU A 8 -20.70 8.79 -15.61
CA GLU A 8 -21.19 7.59 -16.31
C GLU A 8 -20.04 6.67 -16.77
N ARG A 9 -18.91 7.23 -17.23
CA ARG A 9 -17.72 6.44 -17.56
C ARG A 9 -17.12 5.78 -16.32
N MET A 10 -16.97 6.50 -15.22
CA MET A 10 -16.46 5.94 -13.95
C MET A 10 -17.35 4.81 -13.43
N ARG A 11 -18.68 4.95 -13.54
CA ARG A 11 -19.63 3.90 -13.17
C ARG A 11 -19.39 2.60 -13.95
N ARG A 12 -19.19 2.67 -15.27
CA ARG A 12 -18.86 1.48 -16.08
C ARG A 12 -17.54 0.85 -15.68
N ILE A 13 -16.52 1.65 -15.39
CA ILE A 13 -15.20 1.14 -14.98
C ILE A 13 -15.31 0.37 -13.66
N LEU A 14 -16.03 0.90 -12.67
CA LEU A 14 -16.25 0.23 -11.39
C LEU A 14 -17.04 -1.08 -11.52
N LEU A 15 -17.98 -1.15 -12.47
CA LEU A 15 -18.73 -2.37 -12.75
C LEU A 15 -17.89 -3.46 -13.44
N VAL A 16 -16.89 -3.07 -14.23
CA VAL A 16 -15.99 -4.00 -14.95
C VAL A 16 -14.81 -4.43 -14.06
N SER A 17 -14.44 -3.66 -13.04
CA SER A 17 -13.36 -4.05 -12.12
C SER A 17 -13.73 -5.32 -11.35
N SER A 18 -12.88 -6.33 -11.42
CA SER A 18 -13.06 -7.57 -10.66
C SER A 18 -12.71 -7.35 -9.19
N LYS A 19 -13.64 -7.69 -8.29
CA LYS A 19 -13.36 -7.67 -6.85
C LYS A 19 -12.36 -8.80 -6.53
N PRO A 20 -11.24 -8.51 -5.85
CA PRO A 20 -10.24 -9.53 -5.56
C PRO A 20 -10.81 -10.61 -4.64
N ASP A 21 -10.38 -11.85 -4.84
CA ASP A 21 -10.77 -12.94 -3.97
C ASP A 21 -10.13 -12.79 -2.56
N LYS A 22 -10.77 -13.35 -1.54
CA LYS A 22 -10.25 -13.30 -0.16
C LYS A 22 -8.86 -13.92 -0.04
N ASN A 23 -8.54 -14.94 -0.84
CA ASN A 23 -7.23 -15.58 -0.85
C ASN A 23 -6.16 -14.67 -1.47
N GLU A 24 -6.43 -14.10 -2.65
CA GLU A 24 -5.53 -13.17 -3.34
C GLU A 24 -5.23 -11.94 -2.48
N TYR A 25 -6.28 -11.40 -1.83
CA TYR A 25 -6.13 -10.29 -0.89
C TYR A 25 -5.21 -10.67 0.27
N ARG A 26 -5.42 -11.83 0.90
CA ARG A 26 -4.56 -12.30 1.99
C ARG A 26 -3.11 -12.53 1.56
N GLN A 27 -2.87 -13.04 0.35
CA GLN A 27 -1.51 -13.21 -0.17
C GLN A 27 -0.83 -11.86 -0.38
N THR A 28 -1.53 -10.92 -1.01
CA THR A 28 -1.03 -9.56 -1.25
C THR A 28 -0.70 -8.85 0.06
N VAL A 29 -1.61 -8.91 1.05
CA VAL A 29 -1.40 -8.29 2.37
C VAL A 29 -0.19 -8.90 3.08
N LYS A 30 0.01 -10.22 3.00
CA LYS A 30 1.18 -10.88 3.61
C LYS A 30 2.48 -10.42 2.96
N ILE A 31 2.54 -10.37 1.62
CA ILE A 31 3.74 -9.98 0.88
C ILE A 31 4.08 -8.50 1.15
N THR A 32 3.10 -7.62 1.00
CA THR A 32 3.30 -6.18 1.24
C THR A 32 3.60 -5.90 2.72
N GLY A 33 2.92 -6.59 3.63
CA GLY A 33 3.17 -6.50 5.07
C GLY A 33 4.59 -6.94 5.44
N LEU A 34 5.10 -8.00 4.82
CA LEU A 34 6.48 -8.44 5.01
C LEU A 34 7.47 -7.37 4.52
N GLY A 35 7.19 -6.75 3.36
CA GLY A 35 7.99 -5.64 2.83
C GLY A 35 8.04 -4.43 3.77
N PHE A 36 6.89 -4.03 4.33
CA PHE A 36 6.84 -2.95 5.31
C PHE A 36 7.65 -3.23 6.57
N VAL A 37 7.60 -4.47 7.08
CA VAL A 37 8.41 -4.85 8.25
C VAL A 37 9.89 -4.78 7.92
N VAL A 38 10.33 -5.29 6.77
CA VAL A 38 11.74 -5.25 6.37
C VAL A 38 12.25 -3.81 6.25
N ILE A 39 11.52 -2.95 5.53
CA ILE A 39 11.91 -1.54 5.36
C ILE A 39 11.88 -0.81 6.72
N GLY A 40 10.86 -1.07 7.54
CA GLY A 40 10.73 -0.51 8.88
C GLY A 40 11.87 -0.90 9.80
N VAL A 41 12.31 -2.16 9.78
CA VAL A 41 13.46 -2.64 10.56
C VAL A 41 14.75 -1.98 10.07
N ILE A 42 14.97 -1.85 8.76
CA ILE A 42 16.15 -1.18 8.22
C ILE A 42 16.19 0.29 8.68
N GLY A 43 15.07 1.01 8.53
CA GLY A 43 14.96 2.39 9.02
C GLY A 43 15.14 2.50 10.54
N PHE A 44 14.59 1.55 11.29
CA PHE A 44 14.73 1.49 12.74
C PHE A 44 16.18 1.25 13.18
N VAL A 45 16.92 0.38 12.49
CA VAL A 45 18.35 0.14 12.75
C VAL A 45 19.16 1.41 12.49
N ILE A 46 18.92 2.10 11.37
CA ILE A 46 19.58 3.38 11.07
C ILE A 46 19.27 4.40 12.16
N PHE A 47 18.00 4.54 12.54
CA PHE A 47 17.58 5.45 13.60
C PHE A 47 18.26 5.13 14.94
N MET A 48 18.33 3.86 15.31
CA MET A 48 18.98 3.41 16.54
C MET A 48 20.48 3.72 16.54
N ILE A 49 21.18 3.50 15.42
CA ILE A 49 22.60 3.84 15.28
C ILE A 49 22.82 5.34 15.40
N VAL A 50 21.99 6.14 14.72
CA VAL A 50 22.05 7.60 14.78
C VAL A 50 21.76 8.10 16.20
N GLN A 51 20.82 7.49 16.92
CA GLN A 51 20.52 7.87 18.29
C GLN A 51 21.66 7.50 19.26
N LEU A 52 22.32 6.36 19.06
CA LEU A 52 23.44 5.91 19.89
C LEU A 52 24.72 6.74 19.65
N ILE A 53 25.02 7.08 18.38
CA ILE A 53 26.23 7.83 18.00
C ILE A 53 26.02 9.35 18.13
N GLY A 54 24.84 9.82 17.72
CA GLY A 54 24.48 11.24 17.70
C GLY A 54 24.27 11.83 19.08
N GLY A 55 24.12 11.00 20.12
CA GLY A 55 24.11 11.42 21.51
C GLY A 55 23.11 12.54 21.79
N LEU A 56 21.84 12.20 21.96
CA LEU A 56 21.02 12.91 22.95
C LEU A 56 21.03 12.10 24.25
#